data_AF-A0A9W8NUR6-F1
#
_entry.id   AF-A0A9W8NUR6-F1
#
_cell.length_a   1.000
_cell.length_b   1.000
_cell.length_c   1.000
_cell.angle_alpha   90.00
_cell.angle_beta   90.00
_cell.angle_gamma   90.00
#
_symmetry.space_group_name_H-M   'P 1'
#
loop_
_entity.id
_entity.type
_entity.pdbx_description
1 polymer ?
#
loop_
_entity_poly.entity_id
_entity_poly.type
_entity_poly.pdbx_seq_one_letter_code
_entity_poly.pdbx_strand_id
1 'polypeptide(L)'
;MKISFPSRSRPPEDALIREARLKAESTDAHWALNHLPQIVDSITLTYDESTVQGRLKSHLKEKYEERVMRVASLGKPHPLSELEDPRDFAQVFYDILQIHQWLYECAGILHHDLSIWQHHDIDKDPSSNHRTSTRPFMSTELLNPAWKGGHYYRHDLESLFYTMLCIACRYERPGAPAAEPRAYPKRSPPAKIPIQPYFAGFESWLKSIYRSTRFGYLDSSKYSPEPDLVDQDSDFDWTTLNKCVCYATIRLTMSSFEGNHLETRWAGCNPDH
;
A
#
# COMPACT_ATOMS: atom_id res chain seq x y z
N MET A 1 17.71 -7.10 8.57
CA MET A 1 17.91 -5.82 9.29
C MET A 1 17.41 -4.69 8.40
N LYS A 2 16.59 -3.79 8.94
CA LYS A 2 16.06 -2.58 8.27
C LYS A 2 16.57 -1.35 9.02
N ILE A 3 17.07 -0.36 8.30
CA ILE A 3 17.51 0.93 8.85
C ILE A 3 16.68 2.03 8.19
N SER A 4 16.15 2.95 9.00
CA SER A 4 15.31 4.05 8.51
C SER A 4 15.56 5.35 9.29
N PHE A 5 15.24 6.47 8.66
CA PHE A 5 15.41 7.83 9.21
C PHE A 5 14.08 8.61 9.21
N PRO A 6 13.02 8.11 9.86
CA PRO A 6 11.72 8.78 9.87
C PRO A 6 11.75 10.07 10.70
N SER A 7 10.74 10.91 10.49
CA SER A 7 10.41 12.00 11.42
C SER A 7 10.22 11.46 12.83
N ARG A 8 10.69 12.19 13.84
CA ARG A 8 10.57 11.82 15.25
C ARG A 8 9.11 11.65 15.67
N SER A 9 8.20 12.43 15.08
CA SER A 9 6.78 12.35 15.36
C SER A 9 6.09 11.10 14.80
N ARG A 10 6.71 10.41 13.83
CA ARG A 10 6.13 9.19 13.24
C ARG A 10 6.16 8.05 14.25
N PRO A 11 5.06 7.32 14.49
CA PRO A 11 5.08 6.13 15.34
C PRO A 11 6.16 5.12 14.92
N PRO A 12 6.79 4.39 15.87
CA PRO A 12 7.73 3.31 15.55
C PRO A 12 7.03 2.19 14.78
N GLU A 13 7.61 1.75 13.66
CA GLU A 13 7.08 0.62 12.89
C GLU A 13 7.02 -0.66 13.74
N ASP A 14 8.01 -0.84 14.62
CA ASP A 14 8.03 -1.97 15.53
C ASP A 14 6.89 -1.94 16.56
N ALA A 15 6.51 -0.75 17.03
CA ALA A 15 5.35 -0.59 17.90
C ALA A 15 4.05 -0.97 17.16
N LEU A 16 3.88 -0.49 15.93
CA LEU A 16 2.71 -0.80 15.08
C LEU A 16 2.59 -2.29 14.79
N ILE A 17 3.70 -2.96 14.45
CA ILE A 17 3.71 -4.41 14.23
C ILE A 17 3.38 -5.17 15.53
N ARG A 18 3.94 -4.76 16.67
CA ARG A 18 3.63 -5.39 17.98
C ARG A 18 2.15 -5.24 18.32
N GLU A 19 1.59 -4.05 18.11
CA GLU A 19 0.16 -3.79 18.32
C GLU A 19 -0.71 -4.65 17.41
N ALA A 20 -0.39 -4.74 16.12
CA ALA A 20 -1.09 -5.61 15.18
C ALA A 20 -1.04 -7.09 15.61
N ARG A 21 0.12 -7.57 16.07
CA ARG A 21 0.26 -8.96 16.54
C ARG A 21 -0.54 -9.22 17.82
N LEU A 22 -0.48 -8.31 18.79
CA LEU A 22 -1.29 -8.39 20.02
C LEU A 22 -2.79 -8.36 19.69
N LYS A 23 -3.19 -7.53 18.72
CA LYS A 23 -4.58 -7.49 18.25
C LYS A 23 -4.98 -8.84 17.68
N ALA A 24 -4.17 -9.42 16.78
CA ALA A 24 -4.44 -10.72 16.19
C ALA A 24 -4.57 -11.83 17.24
N GLU A 25 -3.73 -11.83 18.28
CA GLU A 25 -3.84 -12.76 19.42
C GLU A 25 -5.11 -12.54 20.23
N SER A 26 -5.46 -11.28 20.54
CA SER A 26 -6.64 -10.94 21.34
C SER A 26 -7.98 -11.21 20.64
N THR A 27 -7.98 -11.24 19.30
CA THR A 27 -9.19 -11.44 18.48
C THR A 27 -9.24 -12.83 17.83
N ASP A 28 -8.39 -13.77 18.26
CA ASP A 28 -8.27 -15.12 17.69
C ASP A 28 -8.02 -15.14 16.17
N ALA A 29 -7.43 -14.07 15.63
CA ALA A 29 -7.10 -13.93 14.21
C ALA A 29 -5.72 -14.53 13.92
N HIS A 30 -5.50 -15.78 14.34
CA HIS A 30 -4.19 -16.44 14.27
C HIS A 30 -3.60 -16.52 12.85
N TRP A 31 -4.44 -16.57 11.81
CA TRP A 31 -3.98 -16.53 10.42
C TRP A 31 -3.16 -15.27 10.12
N ALA A 32 -3.52 -14.12 10.70
CA ALA A 32 -2.85 -12.85 10.47
C ALA A 32 -1.41 -12.86 11.01
N LEU A 33 -1.14 -13.61 12.08
CA LEU A 33 0.21 -13.73 12.66
C LEU A 33 1.23 -14.33 11.68
N ASN A 34 0.77 -15.15 10.73
CA ASN A 34 1.59 -15.74 9.66
C ASN A 34 1.96 -14.73 8.58
N HIS A 35 1.19 -13.64 8.46
CA HIS A 35 1.35 -12.59 7.45
C HIS A 35 1.89 -11.28 8.02
N LEU A 36 2.03 -11.18 9.35
CA LEU A 36 2.67 -10.07 10.04
C LEU A 36 4.17 -10.33 10.25
N PRO A 37 5.05 -9.33 10.05
CA PRO A 37 6.47 -9.49 10.32
C PRO A 37 6.75 -9.92 11.77
N GLN A 38 7.76 -10.77 11.96
CA GLN A 38 8.29 -11.07 13.28
C GLN A 38 9.42 -10.09 13.61
N ILE A 39 9.33 -9.40 14.74
CA ILE A 39 10.40 -8.54 15.24
C ILE A 39 11.27 -9.34 16.18
N VAL A 40 12.55 -9.47 15.83
CA VAL A 40 13.59 -10.07 16.67
C VAL A 40 14.11 -9.02 17.66
N ASP A 41 14.43 -7.83 17.17
CA ASP A 41 14.94 -6.73 17.98
C ASP A 41 14.67 -5.37 17.30
N SER A 42 14.59 -4.29 18.09
CA SER A 42 14.43 -2.93 17.58
C SER A 42 15.09 -1.90 18.49
N ILE A 43 15.71 -0.89 17.88
CA ILE A 43 16.31 0.24 18.60
C ILE A 43 16.02 1.56 17.88
N THR A 44 15.76 2.59 18.67
CA THR A 44 15.66 3.98 18.21
C THR A 44 16.84 4.78 18.76
N LEU A 45 17.64 5.33 17.86
CA LEU A 45 18.77 6.19 18.17
C LEU A 45 18.37 7.64 17.93
N THR A 46 18.59 8.48 18.95
CA THR A 46 18.38 9.92 18.90
C THR A 46 19.70 10.65 18.65
N TYR A 47 19.59 11.92 18.29
CA TYR A 47 20.73 12.77 17.96
C TYR A 47 20.92 13.83 19.03
N ASP A 48 22.12 13.91 19.60
CA ASP A 48 22.54 14.99 20.50
C ASP A 48 23.34 16.07 19.75
N GLU A 49 23.73 17.14 20.45
CA GLU A 49 24.49 18.26 19.86
C GLU A 49 25.89 17.89 19.34
N SER A 50 26.42 16.71 19.71
CA SER A 50 27.67 16.19 19.17
C SER A 50 27.51 15.61 17.76
N THR A 51 26.28 15.26 17.36
CA THR A 51 25.95 14.75 16.02
C THR A 51 25.68 15.86 15.02
N VAL A 52 25.78 15.55 13.71
CA VAL A 52 25.44 16.51 12.64
C VAL A 52 23.97 16.92 12.74
N GLN A 53 23.09 15.97 13.00
CA GLN A 53 21.64 16.15 13.08
C GLN A 53 21.25 17.02 14.27
N GLY A 54 21.89 16.82 15.44
CA GLY A 54 21.67 17.69 16.59
C GLY A 54 22.18 19.11 16.36
N ARG A 55 23.35 19.28 15.72
CA ARG A 55 23.83 20.62 15.32
C ARG A 55 22.89 21.31 14.32
N LEU A 56 22.37 20.56 13.34
CA LEU A 56 21.39 21.08 12.38
C LEU A 56 20.10 21.51 13.09
N LYS A 57 19.61 20.71 14.05
CA LYS A 57 18.46 21.07 14.88
C LYS A 57 18.71 22.37 15.64
N SER A 58 19.87 22.51 16.31
CA SER A 58 20.19 23.74 17.06
C SER A 58 20.32 24.97 16.16
N HIS A 59 20.82 24.80 14.92
CA HIS A 59 20.98 25.90 13.96
C HIS A 59 19.67 26.31 13.29
N LEU A 60 18.87 25.35 12.83
CA LEU A 60 17.66 25.57 12.03
C LEU A 60 16.38 25.69 12.87
N LYS A 61 16.40 25.27 14.13
CA LYS A 61 15.31 25.38 15.11
C LYS A 61 13.98 24.87 14.53
N GLU A 62 12.95 25.70 14.51
CA GLU A 62 11.60 25.37 14.04
C GLU A 62 11.53 25.00 12.54
N LYS A 63 12.54 25.39 11.75
CA LYS A 63 12.64 25.02 10.33
C LYS A 63 13.20 23.62 10.12
N TYR A 64 13.60 22.92 11.18
CA TYR A 64 14.15 21.57 11.11
C TYR A 64 13.10 20.54 11.47
N GLU A 65 12.79 19.66 10.51
CA GLU A 65 12.04 18.44 10.80
C GLU A 65 12.96 17.45 11.53
N GLU A 66 12.75 17.29 12.85
CA GLU A 66 13.55 16.36 13.64
C GLU A 66 13.33 14.92 13.20
N ARG A 67 14.44 14.20 12.97
CA ARG A 67 14.44 12.79 12.58
C ARG A 67 15.12 11.94 13.63
N VAL A 68 14.82 10.65 13.63
CA VAL A 68 15.49 9.63 14.47
C VAL A 68 16.00 8.50 13.58
N MET A 69 17.04 7.80 13.99
CA MET A 69 17.46 6.57 13.31
C MET A 69 16.77 5.38 13.98
N ARG A 70 16.04 4.58 13.21
CA ARG A 70 15.41 3.34 13.69
C ARG A 70 16.04 2.15 13.00
N VAL A 71 16.48 1.20 13.80
CA VAL A 71 17.02 -0.08 13.33
C VAL A 71 16.10 -1.18 13.84
N ALA A 72 15.61 -2.03 12.94
CA ALA A 72 14.80 -3.19 13.27
C ALA A 72 15.41 -4.46 12.66
N SER A 73 15.56 -5.48 13.49
CA SER A 73 15.88 -6.84 13.09
C SER A 73 14.59 -7.63 12.97
N LEU A 74 14.22 -7.94 11.73
CA LEU A 74 13.02 -8.71 11.41
C LEU A 74 13.39 -10.16 11.11
N GLY A 75 12.47 -11.08 11.34
CA GLY A 75 12.55 -12.47 10.88
C GLY A 75 12.82 -12.53 9.36
N LYS A 76 13.45 -13.62 8.91
CA LYS A 76 13.83 -13.78 7.51
C LYS A 76 12.58 -13.75 6.62
N PRO A 77 12.44 -12.79 5.67
CA PRO A 77 11.37 -12.84 4.69
C PRO A 77 11.64 -13.96 3.68
N HIS A 78 10.59 -14.62 3.23
CA HIS A 78 10.64 -15.53 2.09
C HIS A 78 10.49 -14.73 0.79
N PRO A 79 11.52 -14.67 -0.07
CA PRO A 79 11.44 -13.92 -1.31
C PRO A 79 10.43 -14.57 -2.28
N LEU A 80 9.71 -13.73 -3.01
CA LEU A 80 8.79 -14.15 -4.06
C LEU A 80 9.44 -15.07 -5.12
N SER A 81 10.77 -15.02 -5.27
CA SER A 81 11.54 -15.87 -6.18
C SER A 81 11.61 -17.35 -5.75
N GLU A 82 11.24 -17.68 -4.52
CA GLU A 82 11.13 -19.08 -4.05
C GLU A 82 9.86 -19.76 -4.57
N LEU A 83 8.93 -19.02 -5.18
CA LEU A 83 7.68 -19.54 -5.70
C LEU A 83 7.85 -20.02 -7.14
N GLU A 84 7.53 -21.29 -7.40
CA GLU A 84 7.60 -21.90 -8.75
C GLU A 84 6.23 -22.05 -9.41
N ASP A 85 5.15 -22.18 -8.62
CA ASP A 85 3.78 -22.31 -9.11
C ASP A 85 3.11 -20.93 -9.23
N PRO A 86 2.59 -20.54 -10.42
CA PRO A 86 1.77 -19.34 -10.58
C PRO A 86 0.58 -19.25 -9.61
N ARG A 87 -0.01 -20.38 -9.21
CA ARG A 87 -1.12 -20.41 -8.25
C ARG A 87 -0.67 -20.01 -6.84
N ASP A 88 0.50 -20.46 -6.39
CA ASP A 88 1.06 -20.03 -5.10
C ASP A 88 1.39 -18.53 -5.13
N PHE A 89 1.89 -18.05 -6.27
CA PHE A 89 2.10 -16.62 -6.50
C PHE A 89 0.80 -15.82 -6.39
N ALA A 90 -0.28 -16.33 -6.97
CA ALA A 90 -1.60 -15.73 -6.89
C ALA A 90 -2.14 -15.73 -5.45
N GLN A 91 -1.95 -16.83 -4.71
CA GLN A 91 -2.31 -16.93 -3.30
C GLN A 91 -1.55 -15.88 -2.47
N VAL A 92 -0.28 -15.63 -2.73
CA VAL A 92 0.48 -14.61 -1.99
C VAL A 92 -0.09 -13.21 -2.21
N PHE A 93 -0.44 -12.82 -3.44
CA PHE A 93 -1.10 -11.52 -3.64
C PHE A 93 -2.47 -11.45 -2.98
N TYR A 94 -3.21 -12.55 -2.98
CA TYR A 94 -4.49 -12.61 -2.30
C TYR A 94 -4.34 -12.54 -0.78
N ASP A 95 -3.31 -13.17 -0.21
CA ASP A 95 -2.97 -13.07 1.20
C ASP A 95 -2.55 -11.64 1.58
N ILE A 96 -1.81 -10.93 0.71
CA ILE A 96 -1.48 -9.50 0.88
C ILE A 96 -2.76 -8.65 0.95
N LEU A 97 -3.72 -8.87 0.05
CA LEU A 97 -5.00 -8.16 0.09
C LEU A 97 -5.74 -8.41 1.41
N GLN A 98 -5.79 -9.67 1.85
CA GLN A 98 -6.51 -10.06 3.06
C GLN A 98 -5.87 -9.47 4.33
N ILE A 99 -4.55 -9.55 4.47
CA ILE A 99 -3.86 -8.97 5.63
C ILE A 99 -3.92 -7.43 5.62
N HIS A 100 -3.88 -6.82 4.43
CA HIS A 100 -4.05 -5.37 4.28
C HIS A 100 -5.45 -4.92 4.74
N GLN A 101 -6.50 -5.62 4.31
CA GLN A 101 -7.87 -5.35 4.76
C GLN A 101 -8.02 -5.57 6.27
N TRP A 102 -7.43 -6.64 6.83
CA TRP A 102 -7.49 -6.91 8.27
C TRP A 102 -6.78 -5.84 9.10
N LEU A 103 -5.60 -5.40 8.64
CA LEU A 103 -4.88 -4.29 9.26
C LEU A 103 -5.74 -3.02 9.26
N TYR A 104 -6.39 -2.71 8.13
CA TYR A 104 -7.24 -1.53 8.01
C TYR A 104 -8.47 -1.59 8.93
N GLU A 105 -9.26 -2.66 8.86
CA GLU A 105 -10.55 -2.74 9.56
C GLU A 105 -10.42 -3.12 11.04
N CYS A 106 -9.47 -4.01 11.39
CA CYS A 106 -9.37 -4.55 12.73
C CYS A 106 -8.27 -3.90 13.55
N ALA A 107 -7.07 -3.73 12.97
CA ALA A 107 -5.97 -3.09 13.68
C ALA A 107 -6.04 -1.56 13.63
N GLY A 108 -6.88 -1.00 12.76
CA GLY A 108 -6.89 0.43 12.49
C GLY A 108 -5.51 0.88 12.06
N ILE A 109 -4.83 0.09 11.21
CA ILE A 109 -3.52 0.31 10.63
C ILE A 109 -3.69 0.35 9.11
N LEU A 110 -3.48 1.50 8.51
CA LEU A 110 -3.25 1.60 7.07
C LEU A 110 -1.78 1.25 6.81
N HIS A 111 -1.52 0.47 5.74
CA HIS A 111 -0.19 -0.07 5.45
C HIS A 111 0.87 1.03 5.18
N HIS A 112 0.45 2.24 4.78
CA HIS A 112 1.19 3.49 5.00
C HIS A 112 2.66 3.51 4.51
N ASP A 113 3.00 2.76 3.46
CA ASP A 113 4.22 3.01 2.70
C ASP A 113 4.00 4.21 1.76
N LEU A 114 3.58 5.32 2.40
CA LEU A 114 3.31 6.69 1.94
C LEU A 114 2.33 7.44 2.89
N SER A 115 2.86 8.40 3.64
CA SER A 115 2.15 9.52 4.31
C SER A 115 0.81 9.29 5.06
N ILE A 116 0.97 9.06 6.37
CA ILE A 116 0.30 9.74 7.52
C ILE A 116 -1.23 9.70 7.65
N TRP A 117 -1.65 9.04 8.74
CA TRP A 117 -2.82 9.28 9.57
C TRP A 117 -3.39 10.71 9.51
N GLN A 118 -4.60 10.88 8.99
CA GLN A 118 -5.44 12.04 9.29
C GLN A 118 -6.68 11.60 10.07
N HIS A 119 -6.56 11.60 11.39
CA HIS A 119 -7.66 12.05 12.24
C HIS A 119 -7.06 13.07 13.20
N HIS A 120 -7.46 14.34 13.00
CA HIS A 120 -7.08 15.55 13.74
C HIS A 120 -5.69 16.15 13.43
N ASP A 121 -5.61 16.97 12.38
CA ASP A 121 -4.97 18.31 12.40
C ASP A 121 -4.89 18.85 10.96
N ILE A 122 -5.80 19.77 10.61
CA ILE A 122 -5.91 20.39 9.27
C ILE A 122 -4.94 21.58 9.09
N ASP A 123 -4.14 21.96 10.09
CA ASP A 123 -3.45 23.26 10.09
C ASP A 123 -1.90 23.20 10.06
N LYS A 124 -1.27 22.27 9.33
CA LYS A 124 0.20 22.33 9.15
C LYS A 124 0.64 22.26 7.69
N ASP A 125 1.23 23.40 7.27
CA ASP A 125 1.99 23.62 6.04
C ASP A 125 3.00 22.48 5.74
N PRO A 126 3.36 22.25 4.47
CA PRO A 126 3.92 20.97 4.02
C PRO A 126 5.36 20.80 4.49
N SER A 127 5.54 19.99 5.55
CA SER A 127 6.80 19.29 5.77
C SER A 127 6.94 18.15 4.74
N SER A 128 8.11 17.50 4.68
CA SER A 128 8.54 16.52 3.66
C SER A 128 7.66 15.25 3.47
N ASN A 129 6.43 15.27 3.97
CA ASN A 129 5.39 14.25 4.03
C ASN A 129 4.79 13.83 2.69
N HIS A 130 5.25 14.29 1.54
CA HIS A 130 4.52 14.09 0.26
C HIS A 130 5.11 13.06 -0.71
N ARG A 131 6.26 12.41 -0.44
CA ARG A 131 6.87 11.51 -1.45
C ARG A 131 7.66 10.33 -0.87
N THR A 132 6.98 9.39 -0.24
CA THR A 132 7.53 8.07 0.15
C THR A 132 6.99 6.90 -0.67
N SER A 133 6.46 7.14 -1.88
CA SER A 133 6.16 6.06 -2.81
C SER A 133 7.34 5.93 -3.73
N THR A 134 7.63 4.70 -4.09
CA THR A 134 8.32 4.46 -5.34
C THR A 134 7.38 4.90 -6.47
N ARG A 135 7.63 6.08 -7.06
CA ARG A 135 6.78 6.73 -8.10
C ARG A 135 6.17 5.76 -9.15
N PRO A 136 6.88 4.69 -9.60
CA PRO A 136 6.31 3.65 -10.45
C PRO A 136 5.06 2.94 -9.89
N PHE A 137 4.88 2.82 -8.57
CA PHE A 137 3.78 2.12 -7.90
C PHE A 137 2.76 3.04 -7.22
N MET A 138 3.08 4.33 -7.04
CA MET A 138 2.18 5.33 -6.47
C MET A 138 0.82 5.40 -7.18
N SER A 139 -0.30 5.58 -6.46
CA SER A 139 -1.61 5.77 -7.10
C SER A 139 -1.63 6.97 -8.07
N THR A 140 -2.54 6.97 -9.03
CA THR A 140 -2.68 8.05 -10.03
C THR A 140 -2.96 9.39 -9.34
N GLU A 141 -3.79 9.37 -8.32
CA GLU A 141 -4.20 10.55 -7.56
C GLU A 141 -3.05 11.15 -6.73
N LEU A 142 -2.25 10.33 -6.05
CA LEU A 142 -1.08 10.81 -5.29
C LEU A 142 0.05 11.34 -6.19
N LEU A 143 0.01 11.02 -7.49
CA LEU A 143 0.91 11.63 -8.49
C LEU A 143 0.41 12.99 -8.99
N ASN A 144 -0.85 13.35 -8.73
CA ASN A 144 -1.45 14.61 -9.16
C ASN A 144 -1.11 15.72 -8.14
N PRO A 145 -0.35 16.77 -8.52
CA PRO A 145 -0.04 17.87 -7.60
C PRO A 145 -1.27 18.66 -7.13
N ALA A 146 -2.40 18.57 -7.84
CA ALA A 146 -3.65 19.21 -7.45
C ALA A 146 -4.44 18.40 -6.41
N TRP A 147 -4.03 17.16 -6.13
CA TRP A 147 -4.67 16.34 -5.10
C TRP A 147 -4.36 16.90 -3.72
N LYS A 148 -5.40 17.34 -3.02
CA LYS A 148 -5.32 17.82 -1.64
C LYS A 148 -5.90 16.84 -0.62
N GLY A 149 -6.51 15.75 -1.09
CA GLY A 149 -7.03 14.73 -0.19
C GLY A 149 -5.89 13.95 0.48
N GLY A 150 -6.20 13.31 1.60
CA GLY A 150 -5.26 12.43 2.29
C GLY A 150 -4.97 11.15 1.50
N HIS A 151 -4.28 10.23 2.16
CA HIS A 151 -4.08 8.87 1.67
C HIS A 151 -5.26 7.98 2.08
N TYR A 152 -5.87 7.27 1.14
CA TYR A 152 -6.95 6.33 1.39
C TYR A 152 -6.48 4.88 1.18
N TYR A 153 -7.12 3.89 1.79
CA TYR A 153 -6.74 2.48 1.62
C TYR A 153 -6.79 2.05 0.14
N ARG A 154 -7.68 2.64 -0.67
CA ARG A 154 -7.74 2.36 -2.12
C ARG A 154 -6.46 2.73 -2.87
N HIS A 155 -5.64 3.66 -2.34
CA HIS A 155 -4.33 3.98 -2.91
C HIS A 155 -3.35 2.82 -2.72
N ASP A 156 -3.44 2.10 -1.61
CA ASP A 156 -2.68 0.87 -1.40
C ASP A 156 -3.18 -0.24 -2.35
N LEU A 157 -4.49 -0.36 -2.56
CA LEU A 157 -5.06 -1.30 -3.53
C LEU A 157 -4.59 -1.02 -4.97
N GLU A 158 -4.54 0.26 -5.38
CA GLU A 158 -3.98 0.65 -6.67
C GLU A 158 -2.47 0.37 -6.75
N SER A 159 -1.75 0.54 -5.65
CA SER A 159 -0.32 0.24 -5.57
C SER A 159 -0.03 -1.27 -5.67
N LEU A 160 -0.87 -2.11 -5.05
CA LEU A 160 -0.84 -3.56 -5.20
C LEU A 160 -1.08 -3.96 -6.66
N PHE A 161 -2.06 -3.33 -7.32
CA PHE A 161 -2.29 -3.52 -8.75
C PHE A 161 -1.05 -3.19 -9.60
N TYR A 162 -0.42 -2.03 -9.39
CA TYR A 162 0.79 -1.67 -10.13
C TYR A 162 1.98 -2.59 -9.83
N THR A 163 2.06 -3.14 -8.62
CA THR A 163 3.07 -4.13 -8.25
C THR A 163 2.87 -5.42 -9.05
N MET A 164 1.65 -5.97 -9.07
CA MET A 164 1.30 -7.13 -9.89
C MET A 164 1.59 -6.88 -11.37
N LEU A 165 1.18 -5.72 -11.89
CA LEU A 165 1.38 -5.34 -13.28
C LEU A 165 2.88 -5.25 -13.65
N CYS A 166 3.68 -4.65 -12.78
CA CYS A 166 5.12 -4.52 -12.96
C CYS A 166 5.80 -5.89 -13.00
N ILE A 167 5.46 -6.77 -12.06
CA ILE A 167 5.99 -8.13 -12.01
C ILE A 167 5.62 -8.88 -13.30
N ALA A 168 4.32 -8.88 -13.64
CA ALA A 168 3.81 -9.61 -14.79
C ALA A 168 4.38 -9.14 -16.15
N CYS A 169 4.79 -7.88 -16.27
CA CYS A 169 5.35 -7.34 -17.53
C CYS A 169 6.88 -7.43 -17.61
N ARG A 170 7.58 -7.36 -16.47
CA ARG A 170 9.04 -7.17 -16.42
C ARG A 170 9.84 -8.42 -16.05
N TYR A 171 9.18 -9.48 -15.59
CA TYR A 171 9.84 -10.71 -15.15
C TYR A 171 9.38 -11.89 -16.00
N GLU A 172 10.32 -12.74 -16.43
CA GLU A 172 10.00 -13.98 -17.14
C GLU A 172 9.43 -15.04 -16.21
N ARG A 173 9.88 -15.03 -14.95
CA ARG A 173 9.43 -15.86 -13.83
C ARG A 173 9.85 -15.17 -12.52
N PRO A 174 9.35 -15.60 -11.34
CA PRO A 174 9.70 -14.98 -10.08
C PRO A 174 11.22 -14.91 -9.88
N GLY A 175 11.73 -13.71 -9.59
CA GLY A 175 13.17 -13.46 -9.40
C GLY A 175 14.03 -13.36 -10.68
N ALA A 176 13.47 -13.61 -11.87
CA ALA A 176 14.21 -13.51 -13.14
C ALA A 176 13.66 -12.35 -14.01
N PRO A 177 14.38 -11.21 -14.08
CA PRO A 177 14.01 -10.12 -14.99
C PRO A 177 14.01 -10.59 -16.45
N ALA A 178 13.06 -10.10 -17.23
CA ALA A 178 13.01 -10.37 -18.67
C ALA A 178 14.21 -9.73 -19.38
N ALA A 179 14.75 -10.39 -20.42
CA ALA A 179 15.86 -9.87 -21.22
C ALA A 179 15.58 -8.46 -21.77
N GLU A 180 14.32 -8.21 -22.16
CA GLU A 180 13.81 -6.89 -22.52
C GLU A 180 12.59 -6.56 -21.63
N PRO A 181 12.80 -5.86 -20.50
CA PRO A 181 11.72 -5.53 -19.58
C PRO A 181 10.68 -4.64 -20.27
N ARG A 182 9.49 -5.19 -20.51
CA ARG A 182 8.43 -4.47 -21.20
C ARG A 182 7.93 -3.33 -20.32
N ALA A 183 7.80 -2.14 -20.91
CA ALA A 183 7.21 -1.02 -20.22
C ALA A 183 5.75 -1.35 -19.91
N TYR A 184 5.33 -1.14 -18.65
CA TYR A 184 3.92 -1.17 -18.30
C TYR A 184 3.38 0.26 -18.28
N PRO A 185 2.11 0.47 -18.61
CA PRO A 185 1.66 1.78 -19.03
C PRO A 185 0.68 2.31 -18.00
N LYS A 186 1.22 3.10 -17.08
CA LYS A 186 0.49 3.59 -15.91
C LYS A 186 -0.68 4.53 -16.25
N ARG A 187 -0.56 5.28 -17.35
CA ARG A 187 -1.51 6.35 -17.72
C ARG A 187 -2.55 5.93 -18.76
N SER A 188 -2.35 4.83 -19.46
CA SER A 188 -3.26 4.34 -20.51
C SER A 188 -2.97 2.87 -20.76
N PRO A 189 -3.97 1.98 -20.85
CA PRO A 189 -3.72 0.60 -21.17
C PRO A 189 -3.44 0.54 -22.68
N PRO A 190 -2.39 -0.11 -23.17
CA PRO A 190 -2.38 -0.61 -24.52
C PRO A 190 -3.56 -1.55 -24.63
N ALA A 191 -4.11 -1.67 -25.84
CA ALA A 191 -5.12 -2.69 -26.15
C ALA A 191 -4.68 -4.12 -25.72
N LYS A 192 -3.37 -4.32 -25.50
CA LYS A 192 -2.76 -5.55 -25.00
C LYS A 192 -1.72 -5.25 -23.92
N ILE A 193 -2.01 -5.58 -22.66
CA ILE A 193 -1.04 -5.52 -21.56
C ILE A 193 0.08 -6.52 -21.89
N PRO A 194 1.36 -6.12 -21.86
CA PRO A 194 2.47 -6.95 -22.32
C PRO A 194 2.90 -8.02 -21.30
N ILE A 195 1.95 -8.82 -20.81
CA ILE A 195 2.15 -9.87 -19.81
C ILE A 195 3.11 -10.93 -20.34
N GLN A 196 4.03 -11.36 -19.49
CA GLN A 196 5.00 -12.42 -19.77
C GLN A 196 4.33 -13.79 -19.67
N PRO A 197 4.75 -14.81 -20.45
CA PRO A 197 4.05 -16.09 -20.56
C PRO A 197 3.77 -16.78 -19.23
N TYR A 198 4.73 -16.74 -18.28
CA TYR A 198 4.56 -17.32 -16.94
C TYR A 198 3.38 -16.69 -16.17
N PHE A 199 3.12 -15.41 -16.38
CA PHE A 199 2.09 -14.65 -15.67
C PHE A 199 0.77 -14.57 -16.45
N ALA A 200 0.57 -15.38 -17.49
CA ALA A 200 -0.63 -15.32 -18.34
C ALA A 200 -1.94 -15.45 -17.54
N GLY A 201 -1.97 -16.31 -16.50
CA GLY A 201 -3.14 -16.49 -15.63
C GLY A 201 -3.59 -15.22 -14.88
N PHE A 202 -2.70 -14.23 -14.70
CA PHE A 202 -3.01 -12.95 -14.05
C PHE A 202 -3.75 -11.96 -14.96
N GLU A 203 -3.86 -12.24 -16.27
CA GLU A 203 -4.43 -11.29 -17.22
C GLU A 203 -5.88 -10.91 -16.88
N SER A 204 -6.67 -11.86 -16.38
CA SER A 204 -8.06 -11.63 -15.97
C SER A 204 -8.13 -10.66 -14.78
N TRP A 205 -7.32 -10.87 -13.75
CA TRP A 205 -7.22 -9.99 -12.58
C TRP A 205 -6.79 -8.59 -12.98
N LEU A 206 -5.69 -8.49 -13.74
CA LEU A 206 -5.13 -7.21 -14.15
C LEU A 206 -6.13 -6.39 -14.98
N LYS A 207 -6.84 -7.02 -15.92
CA LYS A 207 -7.86 -6.34 -16.72
C LYS A 207 -9.05 -5.90 -15.88
N SER A 208 -9.54 -6.75 -14.98
CA SER A 208 -10.70 -6.44 -14.14
C SER A 208 -10.41 -5.30 -13.17
N ILE A 209 -9.30 -5.38 -12.43
CA ILE A 209 -8.89 -4.33 -11.49
C ILE A 209 -8.64 -3.01 -12.24
N TYR A 210 -7.92 -3.05 -13.36
CA TYR A 210 -7.69 -1.87 -14.19
C TYR A 210 -9.00 -1.19 -14.63
N ARG A 211 -9.99 -1.97 -15.09
CA ARG A 211 -11.29 -1.45 -15.51
C ARG A 211 -12.02 -0.77 -14.34
N SER A 212 -12.06 -1.42 -13.18
CA SER A 212 -12.71 -0.86 -11.99
C SER A 212 -12.03 0.44 -11.55
N THR A 213 -10.70 0.46 -11.43
CA THR A 213 -9.95 1.68 -11.10
C THR A 213 -10.19 2.79 -12.13
N ARG A 214 -10.18 2.47 -13.43
CA ARG A 214 -10.39 3.48 -14.48
C ARG A 214 -11.81 4.02 -14.47
N PHE A 215 -12.81 3.16 -14.27
CA PHE A 215 -14.20 3.58 -14.15
C PHE A 215 -14.38 4.52 -12.96
N GLY A 216 -13.82 4.18 -11.79
CA GLY A 216 -13.85 5.03 -10.60
C GLY A 216 -13.26 6.43 -10.84
N TYR A 217 -12.10 6.53 -11.50
CA TYR A 217 -11.50 7.84 -11.84
C TYR A 217 -12.25 8.61 -12.94
N LEU A 218 -12.88 7.91 -13.89
CA LEU A 218 -13.72 8.57 -14.89
C LEU A 218 -14.99 9.12 -14.25
N ASP A 219 -15.57 8.38 -13.32
CA ASP A 219 -16.74 8.81 -12.58
C ASP A 219 -16.41 10.00 -11.69
N SER A 220 -15.29 9.94 -10.95
CA SER A 220 -14.82 11.03 -10.10
C SER A 220 -14.55 12.33 -10.89
N SER A 221 -14.14 12.23 -12.15
CA SER A 221 -13.87 13.40 -13.00
C SER A 221 -15.13 14.23 -13.34
N LYS A 222 -16.32 13.69 -13.08
CA LYS A 222 -17.60 14.41 -13.20
C LYS A 222 -17.88 15.32 -11.99
N TYR A 223 -17.10 15.17 -10.92
CA TYR A 223 -17.24 15.90 -9.66
C TYR A 223 -16.08 16.92 -9.53
N SER A 224 -16.37 18.12 -9.00
CA SER A 224 -15.39 19.20 -8.91
C SER A 224 -14.42 18.98 -7.73
N PRO A 225 -13.11 19.24 -7.88
CA PRO A 225 -12.12 19.14 -6.79
C PRO A 225 -12.00 20.42 -5.92
N GLU A 226 -12.94 21.37 -6.01
CA GLU A 226 -12.93 22.62 -5.23
C GLU A 226 -13.10 22.33 -3.72
N PRO A 227 -12.05 22.49 -2.89
CA PRO A 227 -12.07 22.13 -1.47
C PRO A 227 -12.92 23.07 -0.60
N ASP A 228 -13.21 24.27 -1.12
CA ASP A 228 -13.92 25.32 -0.38
C ASP A 228 -15.44 25.26 -0.60
N LEU A 229 -15.88 24.32 -1.45
CA LEU A 229 -17.25 23.88 -1.61
C LEU A 229 -17.25 22.36 -1.51
N VAL A 230 -16.83 21.82 -0.36
CA VAL A 230 -17.40 20.55 0.08
C VAL A 230 -18.88 20.81 0.26
N ASP A 231 -19.61 20.82 -0.85
CA ASP A 231 -21.04 20.66 -0.85
C ASP A 231 -21.26 19.37 -0.07
N GLN A 232 -21.89 19.49 1.10
CA GLN A 232 -22.22 18.36 1.96
C GLN A 232 -23.20 17.38 1.29
N ASP A 233 -23.47 17.57 -0.01
CA ASP A 233 -24.47 16.93 -0.86
C ASP A 233 -23.86 16.15 -2.04
N SER A 234 -22.53 15.97 -2.10
CA SER A 234 -21.92 15.05 -3.08
C SER A 234 -22.01 13.59 -2.57
N ASP A 235 -22.93 12.81 -3.11
CA ASP A 235 -23.08 11.35 -2.89
C ASP A 235 -21.85 10.50 -3.31
N PHE A 236 -20.78 11.13 -3.79
CA PHE A 236 -19.60 10.43 -4.28
C PHE A 236 -18.72 9.92 -3.13
N ASP A 237 -18.56 8.61 -3.03
CA ASP A 237 -17.64 7.99 -2.08
C ASP A 237 -16.20 8.08 -2.60
N TRP A 238 -15.50 9.15 -2.19
CA TRP A 238 -14.10 9.37 -2.50
C TRP A 238 -13.16 8.31 -1.93
N THR A 239 -13.53 7.61 -0.85
CA THR A 239 -12.68 6.60 -0.21
C THR A 239 -12.56 5.36 -1.08
N THR A 240 -13.60 5.05 -1.87
CA THR A 240 -13.66 3.83 -2.67
C THR A 240 -13.85 4.09 -4.17
N LEU A 241 -13.89 5.36 -4.58
CA LEU A 241 -14.29 5.78 -5.92
C LEU A 241 -15.64 5.17 -6.30
N ASN A 242 -16.68 5.39 -5.48
CA ASN A 242 -18.01 4.79 -5.65
C ASN A 242 -17.97 3.25 -5.74
N LYS A 243 -17.33 2.61 -4.77
CA LYS A 243 -17.16 1.14 -4.64
C LYS A 243 -16.36 0.49 -5.79
N CYS A 244 -15.78 1.28 -6.68
CA CYS A 244 -14.98 0.76 -7.79
C CYS A 244 -13.62 0.22 -7.33
N VAL A 245 -13.06 0.80 -6.27
CA VAL A 245 -11.78 0.38 -5.67
C VAL A 245 -11.99 0.23 -4.17
N CYS A 246 -12.72 -0.83 -3.80
CA CYS A 246 -12.91 -1.29 -2.43
C CYS A 246 -12.43 -2.74 -2.27
N TYR A 247 -12.25 -3.20 -1.04
CA TYR A 247 -11.81 -4.57 -0.77
C TYR A 247 -12.79 -5.59 -1.31
N ALA A 248 -14.09 -5.40 -1.13
CA ALA A 248 -15.10 -6.31 -1.69
C ALA A 248 -14.92 -6.53 -3.22
N THR A 249 -14.74 -5.45 -3.99
CA THR A 249 -14.56 -5.51 -5.45
C THR A 249 -13.24 -6.20 -5.84
N ILE A 250 -12.14 -5.87 -5.17
CA ILE A 250 -10.82 -6.45 -5.47
C ILE A 250 -10.76 -7.92 -5.02
N ARG A 251 -11.35 -8.26 -3.86
CA ARG A 251 -11.45 -9.62 -3.34
C ARG A 251 -12.28 -10.51 -4.24
N LEU A 252 -13.43 -10.03 -4.73
CA LEU A 252 -14.23 -10.79 -5.68
C LEU A 252 -13.40 -11.16 -6.91
N THR A 253 -12.58 -10.22 -7.40
CA THR A 253 -11.67 -10.47 -8.53
C THR A 253 -10.57 -11.47 -8.20
N MET A 254 -9.93 -11.37 -7.03
CA MET A 254 -8.76 -12.15 -6.65
C MET A 254 -9.08 -13.49 -5.94
N SER A 255 -10.34 -13.74 -5.57
CA SER A 255 -10.75 -14.96 -4.85
C SER A 255 -10.67 -16.25 -5.68
N SER A 256 -10.43 -16.15 -7.00
CA SER A 256 -10.23 -17.30 -7.89
C SER A 256 -9.12 -17.03 -8.89
N PHE A 257 -8.33 -18.06 -9.19
CA PHE A 257 -7.24 -18.02 -10.15
C PHE A 257 -7.41 -19.18 -11.15
N GLU A 258 -7.47 -18.85 -12.44
CA GLU A 258 -7.68 -19.82 -13.53
C GLU A 258 -8.89 -20.75 -13.31
N GLY A 259 -9.98 -20.20 -12.75
CA GLY A 259 -11.23 -20.94 -12.48
C GLY A 259 -11.24 -21.74 -11.17
N ASN A 260 -10.14 -21.74 -10.42
CA ASN A 260 -10.03 -22.42 -9.13
C ASN A 260 -10.09 -21.42 -7.97
N HIS A 261 -10.79 -21.75 -6.90
CA HIS A 261 -10.80 -20.90 -5.71
C HIS A 261 -9.43 -20.85 -5.04
N LEU A 262 -9.08 -19.64 -4.59
CA LEU A 262 -7.96 -19.41 -3.67
C LEU A 262 -8.45 -19.45 -2.22
N GLU A 263 -7.53 -19.66 -1.30
CA GLU A 263 -7.85 -19.73 0.12
C GLU A 263 -8.22 -18.34 0.65
N THR A 264 -9.47 -18.20 1.10
CA THR A 264 -9.93 -17.01 1.80
C THR A 264 -9.73 -17.22 3.30
N ARG A 265 -8.66 -16.65 3.82
CA ARG A 265 -8.30 -16.60 5.24
C ARG A 265 -9.17 -15.62 6.02
N TRP A 266 -9.60 -14.54 5.36
CA TRP A 266 -10.42 -13.51 5.99
C TRP A 266 -11.23 -12.70 4.98
N ALA A 267 -12.48 -12.38 5.33
CA ALA A 267 -13.47 -11.83 4.41
C ALA A 267 -14.02 -10.45 4.82
N GLY A 268 -13.34 -9.72 5.71
CA GLY A 268 -13.83 -8.45 6.23
C GLY A 268 -14.72 -8.61 7.47
N CYS A 269 -14.74 -7.57 8.30
CA CYS A 269 -15.81 -7.36 9.28
C CYS A 269 -16.97 -6.58 8.67
N ASN A 270 -16.72 -5.76 7.63
CA ASN A 270 -17.74 -5.01 6.91
C ASN A 270 -17.88 -5.49 5.46
N PRO A 271 -19.04 -6.02 5.03
CA PRO A 271 -19.25 -6.40 3.63
C PRO A 271 -19.30 -5.20 2.66
N ASP A 272 -19.48 -3.98 3.16
CA ASP A 272 -19.55 -2.75 2.38
C ASP A 272 -18.18 -2.06 2.15
N HIS A 273 -17.10 -2.61 2.70
CA HIS A 273 -15.72 -2.13 2.50
C HIS A 273 -14.86 -3.09 1.66
#